data_AF-A0A8H6CVB4-F1
#
_entry.id   AF-A0A8H6CVB4-F1
#
_cell.length_a   1.000
_cell.length_b   1.000
_cell.length_c   1.000
_cell.angle_alpha   90.00
_cell.angle_beta   90.00
_cell.angle_gamma   90.00
#
_symmetry.space_group_name_H-M   'P 1'
#
loop_
_entity.id
_entity.type
_entity.pdbx_description
1 polymer ?
#
loop_
_entity_poly.entity_id
_entity_poly.type
_entity_poly.pdbx_seq_one_letter_code
_entity_poly.pdbx_strand_id
1 'polypeptide(L)'
;MRVQTTAENKAQIARDWVPLLDEPAYKPRNIRIVCVGAGFSGLMLAYEAKYNESLQGFIDLTIYEKNHDVGGTWLVNRYPRVACDVPAHIYTFPFEPNLDWSSFYASGPEIWAYIKRTSDKCGLAENVRFQSKVTDAMWNDVTGKWNVELFQDSEEKEDECDVLIDGSGFLKDPSINVAGKKVAVIGNGSSGVQVFPHLQKTAAQLTTYVRTPTWIFANYASELTKDGTNFDFTEEEKKKFRENPACLWKFQKEIENSQDNFWNVFFKDTAAQTAALENAYNRMRERLGNDKELCEKLIPDYEYGCRRPTPGDGNLEALRQDNTRVTFDPIVQITESGIQTTQDYTDFDIIVCATGFNASFRRSWTVQGRNGYRLHEAWGESPEAYFGVAAVNMPNYFIFIGPNSPVGHGSLLALC
;
A
#
# COMPACT_ATOMS: atom_id res chain seq x y z
N MET A 1 -64.05 -10.82 -3.02
CA MET A 1 -63.50 -12.13 -3.39
C MET A 1 -62.10 -12.23 -2.80
N ARG A 2 -61.88 -13.07 -1.79
CA ARG A 2 -60.54 -13.30 -1.21
C ARG A 2 -59.80 -14.27 -2.12
N VAL A 3 -58.78 -13.79 -2.84
CA VAL A 3 -57.83 -14.66 -3.55
C VAL A 3 -56.80 -15.11 -2.52
N GLN A 4 -56.71 -16.42 -2.28
CA GLN A 4 -55.66 -17.03 -1.47
C GLN A 4 -54.33 -16.89 -2.22
N THR A 5 -53.36 -16.20 -1.63
CA THR A 5 -52.00 -16.09 -2.14
C THR A 5 -51.14 -17.24 -1.60
N THR A 6 -50.64 -18.10 -2.50
CA THR A 6 -49.66 -19.15 -2.22
C THR A 6 -48.26 -18.57 -1.97
N ALA A 7 -47.36 -19.35 -1.36
CA ALA A 7 -46.01 -18.94 -0.98
C ALA A 7 -45.14 -18.45 -2.16
N GLU A 8 -45.36 -18.99 -3.36
CA GLU A 8 -44.68 -18.56 -4.59
C GLU A 8 -45.03 -17.11 -5.00
N ASN A 9 -46.27 -16.66 -4.72
CA ASN A 9 -46.67 -15.27 -4.96
C ASN A 9 -46.01 -14.27 -3.98
N LYS A 10 -45.57 -14.71 -2.79
CA LYS A 10 -44.87 -13.82 -1.85
C LYS A 10 -43.44 -13.48 -2.30
N ALA A 11 -42.76 -14.42 -2.96
CA ALA A 11 -41.40 -14.21 -3.46
C ALA A 11 -41.35 -13.25 -4.67
N GLN A 12 -42.44 -13.20 -5.45
CA GLN A 12 -42.52 -12.36 -6.64
C GLN A 12 -43.06 -10.94 -6.36
N ILE A 13 -43.91 -10.78 -5.32
CA ILE A 13 -44.45 -9.47 -4.90
C ILE A 13 -43.42 -8.63 -4.10
N ALA A 14 -42.40 -9.26 -3.52
CA ALA A 14 -41.38 -8.56 -2.71
C ALA A 14 -40.41 -7.67 -3.50
N ARG A 15 -40.40 -7.73 -4.84
CA ARG A 15 -39.40 -7.00 -5.65
C ARG A 15 -39.68 -5.51 -5.86
N ASP A 16 -40.91 -5.03 -5.67
CA ASP A 16 -41.31 -3.69 -6.12
C ASP A 16 -41.97 -2.79 -5.04
N TRP A 17 -42.02 -3.20 -3.77
CA TRP A 17 -42.67 -2.41 -2.72
C TRP A 17 -41.65 -1.92 -1.67
N VAL A 18 -41.36 -0.62 -1.70
CA VAL A 18 -40.71 0.06 -0.58
C VAL A 18 -41.77 0.24 0.52
N PRO A 19 -41.54 -0.23 1.75
CA PRO A 19 -42.49 -0.01 2.83
C PRO A 19 -42.67 1.49 3.06
N LEU A 20 -43.92 1.96 3.00
CA LEU A 20 -44.27 3.31 3.47
C LEU A 20 -44.16 3.28 4.99
N LEU A 21 -43.14 3.95 5.51
CA LEU A 21 -42.92 4.08 6.94
C LEU A 21 -43.81 5.21 7.46
N ASP A 22 -44.50 4.99 8.58
CA ASP A 22 -45.28 6.02 9.29
C ASP A 22 -44.36 6.98 10.06
N GLU A 23 -43.28 7.44 9.41
CA GLU A 23 -42.33 8.39 9.95
C GLU A 23 -42.02 9.49 8.92
N PRO A 24 -41.59 10.69 9.37
CA PRO A 24 -41.25 11.77 8.45
C PRO A 24 -40.19 11.34 7.44
N ALA A 25 -40.38 11.72 6.17
CA ALA A 25 -39.34 11.58 5.16
C ALA A 25 -38.05 12.26 5.63
N TYR A 26 -36.91 11.66 5.30
CA TYR A 26 -35.57 12.12 5.70
C TYR A 26 -35.28 12.09 7.20
N LYS A 27 -36.07 11.37 8.00
CA LYS A 27 -35.67 11.06 9.38
C LYS A 27 -34.35 10.29 9.36
N PRO A 28 -33.27 10.81 9.99
CA PRO A 28 -31.99 10.11 10.01
C PRO A 28 -32.15 8.76 10.70
N ARG A 29 -31.64 7.71 10.06
CA ARG A 29 -31.49 6.39 10.67
C ARG A 29 -30.02 6.15 10.98
N ASN A 30 -29.76 5.32 11.98
CA ASN A 30 -28.39 4.87 12.22
C ASN A 30 -27.93 3.99 11.04
N ILE A 31 -26.70 4.20 10.58
CA ILE A 31 -26.05 3.50 9.48
C ILE A 31 -24.90 2.68 10.07
N ARG A 32 -24.99 1.36 9.98
CA ARG A 32 -23.90 0.47 10.41
C ARG A 32 -22.85 0.39 9.32
N ILE A 33 -21.62 0.78 9.64
CA ILE A 33 -20.48 0.78 8.74
C ILE A 33 -19.45 -0.23 9.26
N VAL A 34 -19.08 -1.19 8.42
CA VAL A 34 -17.94 -2.07 8.68
C VAL A 34 -16.79 -1.65 7.76
N CYS A 35 -15.62 -1.40 8.35
CA CYS A 35 -14.39 -1.15 7.62
C CYS A 35 -13.41 -2.31 7.82
N VAL A 36 -12.72 -2.74 6.76
CA VAL A 36 -11.71 -3.81 6.82
C VAL A 36 -10.31 -3.20 6.75
N GLY A 37 -9.57 -3.27 7.87
CA GLY A 37 -8.18 -2.82 8.00
C GLY A 37 -8.01 -1.51 8.80
N ALA A 38 -7.04 -1.50 9.73
CA ALA A 38 -6.68 -0.36 10.58
C ALA A 38 -5.30 0.21 10.21
N GLY A 39 -5.08 0.41 8.90
CA GLY A 39 -4.01 1.26 8.37
C GLY A 39 -4.39 2.75 8.34
N PHE A 40 -3.66 3.56 7.58
CA PHE A 40 -3.99 4.98 7.40
C PHE A 40 -5.45 5.21 7.01
N SER A 41 -5.97 4.49 6.00
CA SER A 41 -7.34 4.63 5.51
C SER A 41 -8.41 4.34 6.57
N GLY A 42 -8.28 3.23 7.29
CA GLY A 42 -9.22 2.89 8.36
C GLY A 42 -9.18 3.89 9.52
N LEU A 43 -7.99 4.39 9.88
CA LEU A 43 -7.84 5.37 10.94
C LEU A 43 -8.31 6.77 10.54
N MET A 44 -8.18 7.17 9.28
CA MET A 44 -8.80 8.39 8.73
C MET A 44 -10.32 8.30 8.79
N LEU A 45 -10.90 7.15 8.39
CA LEU A 45 -12.32 6.91 8.55
C LEU A 45 -12.77 6.97 10.02
N ALA A 46 -11.99 6.42 10.95
CA ALA A 46 -12.26 6.53 12.39
C ALA A 46 -12.23 7.98 12.87
N TYR A 47 -11.28 8.78 12.37
CA TYR A 47 -11.19 10.21 12.70
C TYR A 47 -12.42 10.96 12.21
N GLU A 48 -12.79 10.80 10.93
CA GLU A 48 -13.98 11.42 10.36
C GLU A 48 -15.23 10.99 11.12
N ALA A 49 -15.39 9.70 11.39
CA ALA A 49 -16.54 9.20 12.13
C ALA A 49 -16.68 9.80 13.54
N LYS A 50 -15.55 10.12 14.18
CA LYS A 50 -15.50 10.64 15.54
C LYS A 50 -15.60 12.16 15.60
N TYR A 51 -14.95 12.88 14.68
CA TYR A 51 -14.76 14.33 14.78
C TYR A 51 -15.55 15.13 13.75
N ASN A 52 -16.10 14.50 12.71
CA ASN A 52 -16.96 15.17 11.76
C ASN A 52 -18.38 15.27 12.34
N GLU A 53 -18.80 16.47 12.75
CA GLU A 53 -20.14 16.72 13.30
C GLU A 53 -21.26 16.29 12.36
N SER A 54 -21.02 16.36 11.04
CA SER A 54 -21.97 15.90 10.03
C SER A 54 -22.06 14.39 9.91
N LEU A 55 -21.24 13.63 10.65
CA LEU A 55 -21.25 12.16 10.78
C LEU A 55 -21.72 11.66 12.16
N GLN A 56 -21.65 12.51 13.19
CA GLN A 56 -21.94 12.13 14.57
C GLN A 56 -23.43 11.80 14.79
N GLY A 57 -23.68 10.74 15.57
CA GLY A 57 -25.03 10.37 16.02
C GLY A 57 -25.88 9.58 15.03
N PHE A 58 -25.36 9.26 13.84
CA PHE A 58 -26.06 8.42 12.87
C PHE A 58 -25.20 7.35 12.20
N ILE A 59 -23.93 7.21 12.56
CA ILE A 59 -23.11 6.09 12.12
C ILE A 59 -22.69 5.23 13.32
N ASP A 60 -22.69 3.92 13.09
CA ASP A 60 -22.12 2.92 13.97
C ASP A 60 -20.96 2.25 13.22
N LEU A 61 -19.73 2.69 13.51
CA LEU A 61 -18.52 2.23 12.83
C LEU A 61 -17.86 1.11 13.62
N THR A 62 -17.58 -0.02 12.95
CA THR A 62 -16.66 -1.05 13.42
C THR A 62 -15.55 -1.26 12.39
N ILE A 63 -14.30 -1.34 12.85
CA ILE A 63 -13.13 -1.62 12.00
C ILE A 63 -12.58 -2.99 12.37
N TYR A 64 -12.58 -3.94 11.46
CA TYR A 64 -11.94 -5.25 11.66
C TYR A 64 -10.49 -5.24 11.17
N GLU A 65 -9.55 -5.49 12.08
CA GLU A 65 -8.12 -5.57 11.78
C GLU A 65 -7.62 -6.98 12.11
N LYS A 66 -7.04 -7.64 11.11
CA LYS A 66 -6.52 -9.01 11.25
C LYS A 66 -5.28 -9.10 12.15
N ASN A 67 -4.52 -8.01 12.25
CA ASN A 67 -3.30 -7.94 13.06
C ASN A 67 -3.63 -7.55 14.51
N HIS A 68 -2.60 -7.58 15.35
CA HIS A 68 -2.70 -7.31 16.79
C HIS A 68 -2.65 -5.82 17.15
N ASP A 69 -2.42 -4.93 16.18
CA ASP A 69 -2.22 -3.49 16.41
C ASP A 69 -2.60 -2.71 15.15
N VAL A 70 -2.65 -1.38 15.26
CA VAL A 70 -2.83 -0.48 14.12
C VAL A 70 -1.54 -0.34 13.31
N GLY A 71 -1.65 0.10 12.05
CA GLY A 71 -0.51 0.51 11.23
C GLY A 71 -0.46 -0.10 9.83
N GLY A 72 -1.28 -1.11 9.54
CA GLY A 72 -1.38 -1.71 8.21
C GLY A 72 -0.01 -2.13 7.64
N THR A 73 0.36 -1.61 6.47
CA THR A 73 1.66 -1.83 5.82
C THR A 73 2.84 -1.59 6.78
N TRP A 74 2.80 -0.52 7.57
CA TRP A 74 3.87 -0.16 8.49
C TRP A 74 3.88 -1.01 9.75
N LEU A 75 2.84 -1.81 10.00
CA LEU A 75 2.85 -2.84 11.05
C LEU A 75 3.55 -4.12 10.58
N VAL A 76 3.20 -4.57 9.36
CA VAL A 76 3.58 -5.90 8.87
C VAL A 76 4.93 -5.92 8.14
N ASN A 77 5.34 -4.81 7.54
CA ASN A 77 6.63 -4.71 6.84
C ASN A 77 7.71 -4.31 7.84
N ARG A 78 8.59 -5.28 8.16
CA ARG A 78 9.64 -5.15 9.18
C ARG A 78 11.03 -5.45 8.67
N TYR A 79 11.20 -5.61 7.37
CA TYR A 79 12.51 -5.87 6.79
C TYR A 79 13.48 -4.71 7.09
N PRO A 80 14.78 -4.99 7.25
CA PRO A 80 15.75 -3.97 7.65
C PRO A 80 15.70 -2.73 6.75
N ARG A 81 15.62 -1.54 7.39
CA ARG A 81 15.54 -0.22 6.75
C ARG A 81 14.40 0.01 5.76
N VAL A 82 13.29 -0.73 5.91
CA VAL A 82 12.01 -0.30 5.33
C VAL A 82 11.78 1.19 5.63
N ALA A 83 11.49 1.97 4.60
CA ALA A 83 11.33 3.42 4.68
C ALA A 83 10.31 3.88 3.64
N CYS A 84 9.75 5.07 3.83
CA CYS A 84 8.89 5.68 2.82
C CYS A 84 9.74 6.32 1.72
N ASP A 85 9.31 6.17 0.46
CA ASP A 85 9.89 6.86 -0.69
C ASP A 85 9.41 8.31 -0.79
N VAL A 86 8.35 8.69 -0.05
CA VAL A 86 7.78 10.03 0.02
C VAL A 86 8.34 10.77 1.25
N PRO A 87 8.68 12.07 1.15
CA PRO A 87 9.15 12.84 2.30
C PRO A 87 8.14 12.85 3.46
N ALA A 88 8.65 12.66 4.68
CA ALA A 88 7.85 12.35 5.85
C ALA A 88 6.82 13.44 6.20
N HIS A 89 7.14 14.71 5.95
CA HIS A 89 6.27 15.85 6.28
C HIS A 89 5.02 15.96 5.40
N ILE A 90 4.97 15.27 4.25
CA ILE A 90 3.75 15.14 3.41
C ILE A 90 3.17 13.71 3.45
N TYR A 91 3.79 12.83 4.23
CA TYR A 91 3.33 11.47 4.53
C TYR A 91 2.87 11.38 6.00
N THR A 92 1.93 12.25 6.36
CA THR A 92 1.33 12.39 7.68
C THR A 92 -0.20 12.44 7.56
N PHE A 93 -0.94 12.12 8.64
CA PHE A 93 -2.39 12.41 8.69
C PHE A 93 -2.62 13.92 8.54
N PRO A 94 -3.58 14.36 7.71
CA PRO A 94 -3.81 15.78 7.43
C PRO A 94 -4.26 16.56 8.68
N PHE A 95 -4.90 15.87 9.62
CA PHE A 95 -5.37 16.45 10.89
C PHE A 95 -4.32 16.43 12.02
N GLU A 96 -3.19 15.73 11.84
CA GLU A 96 -2.16 15.60 12.87
C GLU A 96 -0.76 15.59 12.23
N PRO A 97 -0.21 16.76 11.83
CA PRO A 97 1.14 16.82 11.30
C PRO A 97 2.17 16.41 12.37
N ASN A 98 3.21 15.69 11.97
CA ASN A 98 4.33 15.37 12.85
C ASN A 98 5.47 16.40 12.68
N LEU A 99 5.74 17.14 13.75
CA LEU A 99 6.74 18.23 13.78
C LEU A 99 8.16 17.73 14.05
N ASP A 100 8.28 16.45 14.45
CA ASP A 100 9.48 15.87 15.04
C ASP A 100 10.01 14.68 14.24
N TRP A 101 9.69 14.61 12.95
CA TRP A 101 10.32 13.62 12.07
C TRP A 101 11.84 13.70 12.18
N SER A 102 12.48 12.54 12.39
CA SER A 102 13.92 12.42 12.58
C SER A 102 14.68 12.71 11.29
N SER A 103 14.12 12.31 10.15
CA SER A 103 14.75 12.35 8.84
C SER A 103 13.77 12.74 7.74
N PHE A 104 14.30 13.19 6.60
CA PHE A 104 13.50 13.62 5.45
C PHE A 104 12.65 12.48 4.87
N TYR A 105 13.23 11.28 4.73
CA TYR A 105 12.51 10.04 4.43
C TYR A 105 12.47 9.16 5.70
N ALA A 106 11.31 9.11 6.34
CA ALA A 106 11.17 8.42 7.62
C ALA A 106 11.25 6.90 7.46
N SER A 107 11.84 6.26 8.49
CA SER A 107 11.90 4.81 8.58
C SER A 107 10.52 4.22 8.91
N GLY A 108 10.26 2.98 8.49
CA GLY A 108 9.01 2.29 8.79
C GLY A 108 8.70 2.14 10.28
N PRO A 109 9.68 1.85 11.17
CA PRO A 109 9.46 1.89 12.62
C PRO A 109 9.01 3.26 13.13
N GLU A 110 9.58 4.35 12.61
CA GLU A 110 9.20 5.72 13.00
C GLU A 110 7.79 6.07 12.51
N ILE A 111 7.45 5.72 11.28
CA ILE A 111 6.10 5.91 10.72
C ILE A 111 5.08 5.11 11.53
N TRP A 112 5.39 3.87 11.90
CA TRP A 112 4.49 3.09 12.75
C TRP A 112 4.31 3.72 14.14
N ALA A 113 5.39 4.19 14.76
CA ALA A 113 5.32 4.90 16.04
C ALA A 113 4.47 6.17 15.94
N TYR A 114 4.56 6.91 14.83
CA TYR A 114 3.70 8.04 14.53
C TYR A 114 2.21 7.62 14.43
N ILE A 115 1.89 6.58 13.66
CA ILE A 115 0.51 6.09 13.52
C ILE A 115 -0.08 5.72 14.88
N LYS A 116 0.67 4.98 15.71
CA LYS A 116 0.23 4.60 17.06
C LYS A 116 -0.02 5.82 17.93
N ARG A 117 0.93 6.75 18.00
CA ARG A 117 0.79 7.97 18.80
C ARG A 117 -0.43 8.78 18.39
N THR A 118 -0.66 8.96 17.09
CA THR A 118 -1.83 9.69 16.59
C THR A 118 -3.13 8.95 16.89
N SER A 119 -3.15 7.62 16.70
CA SER A 119 -4.30 6.77 17.05
C SER A 119 -4.65 6.88 18.53
N ASP A 120 -3.66 6.86 19.43
CA ASP A 120 -3.86 6.99 20.87
C ASP A 120 -4.35 8.41 21.24
N LYS A 121 -3.71 9.45 20.68
CA LYS A 121 -4.06 10.86 20.94
C LYS A 121 -5.51 11.17 20.54
N CYS A 122 -5.95 10.67 19.40
CA CYS A 122 -7.28 10.93 18.84
C CYS A 122 -8.30 9.84 19.21
N GLY A 123 -7.91 8.81 19.97
CA GLY A 123 -8.76 7.68 20.32
C GLY A 123 -9.36 6.98 19.10
N LEU A 124 -8.56 6.76 18.05
CA LEU A 124 -9.03 6.19 16.76
C LEU A 124 -9.23 4.67 16.83
N ALA A 125 -8.57 4.01 17.79
CA ALA A 125 -8.64 2.56 17.96
C ALA A 125 -9.89 2.08 18.73
N GLU A 126 -10.73 2.97 19.26
CA GLU A 126 -11.91 2.60 20.07
C GLU A 126 -12.89 1.69 19.32
N ASN A 127 -13.05 1.93 18.02
CA ASN A 127 -13.93 1.18 17.13
C ASN A 127 -13.21 0.02 16.43
N VAL A 128 -11.95 -0.23 16.74
CA VAL A 128 -11.16 -1.30 16.13
C VAL A 128 -11.34 -2.60 16.90
N ARG A 129 -11.49 -3.69 16.14
CA ARG A 129 -11.51 -5.07 16.61
C ARG A 129 -10.29 -5.77 16.02
N PHE A 130 -9.25 -5.88 16.84
CA PHE A 130 -8.01 -6.54 16.47
C PHE A 130 -8.17 -8.05 16.37
N GLN A 131 -7.19 -8.71 15.76
CA GLN A 131 -7.16 -10.16 15.55
C GLN A 131 -8.45 -10.71 14.91
N SER A 132 -9.10 -9.87 14.10
CA SER A 132 -10.38 -10.16 13.46
C SER A 132 -10.18 -10.13 11.94
N LYS A 133 -10.11 -11.31 11.33
CA LYS A 133 -9.87 -11.43 9.90
C LYS A 133 -11.19 -11.66 9.18
N VAL A 134 -11.65 -10.68 8.41
CA VAL A 134 -12.76 -10.86 7.46
C VAL A 134 -12.37 -11.90 6.40
N THR A 135 -13.26 -12.88 6.18
CA THR A 135 -13.07 -13.96 5.19
C THR A 135 -14.04 -13.82 4.02
N ASP A 136 -15.26 -13.35 4.29
CA ASP A 136 -16.31 -13.24 3.28
C ASP A 136 -17.21 -12.03 3.57
N ALA A 137 -17.72 -11.39 2.53
CA ALA A 137 -18.88 -10.51 2.62
C ALA A 137 -19.83 -10.69 1.45
N MET A 138 -21.12 -10.81 1.75
CA MET A 138 -22.17 -11.15 0.80
C MET A 138 -23.29 -10.13 0.87
N TRP A 139 -23.61 -9.51 -0.25
CA TRP A 139 -24.72 -8.58 -0.38
C TRP A 139 -26.06 -9.33 -0.35
N ASN A 140 -26.99 -8.82 0.46
CA ASN A 140 -28.35 -9.30 0.56
C ASN A 140 -29.31 -8.27 -0.04
N ASP A 141 -29.84 -8.57 -1.24
CA ASP A 141 -30.79 -7.69 -1.95
C ASP A 141 -32.14 -7.52 -1.22
N VAL A 142 -32.50 -8.44 -0.32
CA VAL A 142 -33.77 -8.36 0.45
C VAL A 142 -33.65 -7.36 1.59
N THR A 143 -32.53 -7.39 2.32
CA THR A 143 -32.31 -6.49 3.48
C THR A 143 -31.62 -5.20 3.09
N GLY A 144 -30.96 -5.15 1.93
CA GLY A 144 -30.14 -4.02 1.51
C GLY A 144 -28.87 -3.87 2.36
N LYS A 145 -28.30 -4.99 2.82
CA LYS A 145 -27.15 -5.04 3.73
C LYS A 145 -26.10 -6.03 3.26
N TRP A 146 -24.88 -5.87 3.77
CA TRP A 146 -23.81 -6.84 3.68
C TRP A 146 -23.84 -7.77 4.89
N ASN A 147 -23.80 -9.07 4.66
CA ASN A 147 -23.47 -10.07 5.67
C ASN A 147 -21.96 -10.26 5.62
N VAL A 148 -21.27 -10.17 6.75
CA VAL A 148 -19.82 -10.24 6.87
C VAL A 148 -19.43 -11.42 7.75
N GLU A 149 -18.60 -12.31 7.23
CA GLU A 149 -18.02 -13.43 7.99
C GLU A 149 -16.58 -13.09 8.36
N LEU A 150 -16.21 -13.41 9.61
CA LEU A 150 -14.89 -13.13 10.15
C LEU A 150 -14.40 -14.26 11.04
N PHE A 151 -13.09 -14.49 10.99
CA PHE A 151 -12.39 -15.40 11.88
C PHE A 151 -11.74 -14.60 13.02
N GLN A 152 -12.18 -14.85 14.25
CA GLN A 152 -11.71 -14.18 15.46
C GLN A 152 -11.72 -15.17 16.63
N ASP A 153 -10.69 -15.15 17.49
CA ASP A 153 -10.59 -16.03 18.66
C ASP A 153 -10.61 -17.53 18.34
N SER A 154 -10.16 -17.90 17.13
CA SER A 154 -10.23 -19.27 16.59
C SER A 154 -11.65 -19.78 16.27
N GLU A 155 -12.62 -18.88 16.17
CA GLU A 155 -14.00 -19.16 15.82
C GLU A 155 -14.46 -18.32 14.62
N GLU A 156 -15.41 -18.85 13.86
CA GLU A 156 -16.14 -18.12 12.84
C GLU A 156 -17.24 -17.28 13.51
N LYS A 157 -17.33 -16.01 13.13
CA LYS A 157 -18.34 -15.07 13.60
C LYS A 157 -19.00 -14.38 12.41
N GLU A 158 -20.25 -13.98 12.60
CA GLU A 158 -21.03 -13.25 11.62
C GLU A 158 -21.32 -11.83 12.12
N ASP A 159 -21.39 -10.90 11.18
CA ASP A 159 -21.81 -9.52 11.38
C ASP A 159 -22.66 -9.06 10.18
N GLU A 160 -23.39 -7.95 10.34
CA GLU A 160 -24.14 -7.31 9.25
C GLU A 160 -23.83 -5.81 9.20
N CYS A 161 -23.85 -5.20 8.02
CA CYS A 161 -23.71 -3.75 7.90
C CYS A 161 -24.48 -3.15 6.72
N ASP A 162 -24.83 -1.88 6.82
CA ASP A 162 -25.43 -1.11 5.73
C ASP A 162 -24.39 -0.76 4.67
N VAL A 163 -23.17 -0.44 5.12
CA VAL A 163 -22.05 0.02 4.28
C VAL A 163 -20.80 -0.78 4.62
N LEU A 164 -20.12 -1.28 3.59
CA LEU A 164 -18.86 -2.00 3.71
C LEU A 164 -17.75 -1.16 3.08
N ILE A 165 -16.71 -0.85 3.85
CA ILE A 165 -15.57 -0.05 3.41
C ILE A 165 -14.30 -0.89 3.44
N ASP A 166 -13.56 -0.90 2.34
CA ASP A 166 -12.32 -1.66 2.23
C ASP A 166 -11.10 -0.74 2.33
N GLY A 167 -10.40 -0.84 3.47
CA GLY A 167 -9.14 -0.17 3.78
C GLY A 167 -7.98 -1.16 3.97
N SER A 168 -8.08 -2.37 3.40
CA SER A 168 -7.20 -3.50 3.75
C SER A 168 -5.79 -3.41 3.17
N GLY A 169 -5.56 -2.53 2.19
CA GLY A 169 -4.26 -2.34 1.53
C GLY A 169 -3.75 -3.57 0.77
N PHE A 170 -2.53 -3.51 0.23
CA PHE A 170 -1.97 -4.58 -0.63
C PHE A 170 -0.46 -4.87 -0.43
N LEU A 171 0.22 -4.19 0.50
CA LEU A 171 1.68 -4.27 0.68
C LEU A 171 2.07 -5.10 1.93
N LYS A 172 2.68 -6.29 1.76
CA LYS A 172 3.12 -7.14 2.89
C LYS A 172 4.39 -7.94 2.55
N ASP A 173 5.44 -7.78 3.37
CA ASP A 173 6.68 -8.58 3.38
C ASP A 173 7.22 -8.73 4.83
N PRO A 174 7.49 -9.96 5.31
CA PRO A 174 8.03 -10.20 6.65
C PRO A 174 9.55 -9.93 6.77
N SER A 175 10.08 -9.84 7.99
CA SER A 175 11.52 -9.69 8.28
C SER A 175 12.25 -11.04 8.42
N ILE A 176 13.57 -11.06 8.13
CA ILE A 176 14.42 -12.26 8.20
C ILE A 176 15.87 -11.91 8.63
N ASN A 177 16.53 -12.82 9.36
CA ASN A 177 17.96 -12.73 9.72
C ASN A 177 18.81 -13.59 8.77
N VAL A 178 19.84 -13.00 8.16
CA VAL A 178 20.68 -13.63 7.13
C VAL A 178 22.17 -13.69 7.46
N ALA A 179 22.56 -13.30 8.67
CA ALA A 179 23.98 -13.18 9.02
C ALA A 179 24.74 -14.51 8.84
N GLY A 180 25.83 -14.47 8.07
CA GLY A 180 26.69 -15.62 7.79
C GLY A 180 26.07 -16.70 6.90
N LYS A 181 24.92 -16.44 6.28
CA LYS A 181 24.19 -17.40 5.43
C LYS A 181 24.46 -17.17 3.94
N LYS A 182 24.31 -18.22 3.13
CA LYS A 182 24.17 -18.13 1.68
C LYS A 182 22.71 -17.83 1.34
N VAL A 183 22.47 -16.71 0.67
CA VAL A 183 21.11 -16.20 0.46
C VAL A 183 20.85 -15.95 -1.01
N ALA A 184 19.67 -16.36 -1.48
CA ALA A 184 19.13 -15.96 -2.77
C ALA A 184 18.07 -14.87 -2.59
N VAL A 185 18.05 -13.88 -3.47
CA VAL A 185 16.97 -12.88 -3.59
C VAL A 185 16.36 -13.02 -4.97
N ILE A 186 15.08 -13.36 -5.03
CA ILE A 186 14.33 -13.48 -6.29
C ILE A 186 13.51 -12.20 -6.48
N GLY A 187 13.87 -11.39 -7.47
CA GLY A 187 13.15 -10.17 -7.82
C GLY A 187 13.97 -8.89 -7.61
N ASN A 188 13.77 -7.93 -8.51
CA ASN A 188 14.47 -6.65 -8.57
C ASN A 188 13.50 -5.45 -8.60
N GLY A 189 12.31 -5.61 -8.01
CA GLY A 189 11.38 -4.51 -7.76
C GLY A 189 11.72 -3.77 -6.46
N SER A 190 10.82 -2.92 -5.98
CA SER A 190 11.05 -2.11 -4.76
C SER A 190 11.52 -2.90 -3.54
N SER A 191 10.83 -4.00 -3.19
CA SER A 191 11.25 -4.86 -2.07
C SER A 191 12.68 -5.40 -2.27
N GLY A 192 13.02 -5.87 -3.47
CA GLY A 192 14.34 -6.42 -3.78
C GLY A 192 15.42 -5.35 -3.71
N VAL A 193 15.17 -4.19 -4.32
CA VAL A 193 16.11 -3.06 -4.38
C VAL A 193 16.44 -2.54 -2.98
N GLN A 194 15.46 -2.44 -2.09
CA GLN A 194 15.65 -1.96 -0.71
C GLN A 194 16.31 -3.00 0.20
N VAL A 195 15.92 -4.27 0.10
CA VAL A 195 16.40 -5.34 0.97
C VAL A 195 17.82 -5.78 0.61
N PHE A 196 18.13 -5.89 -0.68
CA PHE A 196 19.41 -6.43 -1.17
C PHE A 196 20.67 -5.78 -0.57
N PRO A 197 20.85 -4.43 -0.57
CA PRO A 197 22.05 -3.81 0.00
C PRO A 197 22.19 -4.00 1.52
N HIS A 198 21.12 -4.37 2.22
CA HIS A 198 21.19 -4.73 3.63
C HIS A 198 21.61 -6.16 3.86
N LEU A 199 21.03 -7.10 3.11
CA LEU A 199 21.42 -8.49 3.19
C LEU A 199 22.88 -8.66 2.81
N GLN A 200 23.35 -7.91 1.80
CA GLN A 200 24.73 -7.97 1.30
C GLN A 200 25.76 -7.74 2.41
N LYS A 201 25.48 -6.83 3.36
CA LYS A 201 26.43 -6.47 4.43
C LYS A 201 26.67 -7.58 5.46
N THR A 202 25.77 -8.56 5.55
CA THR A 202 25.80 -9.57 6.63
C THR A 202 25.75 -11.01 6.12
N ALA A 203 25.23 -11.25 4.91
CA ALA A 203 25.23 -12.56 4.28
C ALA A 203 26.66 -12.98 3.91
N ALA A 204 26.95 -14.28 4.06
CA ALA A 204 28.22 -14.85 3.62
C ALA A 204 28.35 -14.82 2.09
N GLN A 205 27.25 -15.11 1.39
CA GLN A 205 27.11 -14.95 -0.06
C GLN A 205 25.69 -14.53 -0.38
N LEU A 206 25.51 -13.65 -1.37
CA LEU A 206 24.21 -13.16 -1.78
C LEU A 206 24.07 -13.24 -3.30
N THR A 207 23.11 -14.02 -3.78
CA THR A 207 22.79 -14.09 -5.21
C THR A 207 21.45 -13.40 -5.48
N THR A 208 21.40 -12.47 -6.44
CA THR A 208 20.13 -11.90 -6.91
C THR A 208 19.75 -12.44 -8.28
N TYR A 209 18.48 -12.79 -8.42
CA TYR A 209 17.88 -13.29 -9.65
C TYR A 209 17.02 -12.18 -10.25
N VAL A 210 17.52 -11.60 -11.35
CA VAL A 210 16.91 -10.46 -12.02
C VAL A 210 16.30 -10.91 -13.33
N ARG A 211 14.96 -10.86 -13.45
CA ARG A 211 14.26 -11.18 -14.70
C ARG A 211 14.11 -9.97 -15.63
N THR A 212 13.84 -8.80 -15.07
CA THR A 212 13.59 -7.58 -15.83
C THR A 212 14.30 -6.42 -15.12
N PRO A 213 15.05 -5.58 -15.84
CA PRO A 213 15.68 -4.41 -15.25
C PRO A 213 14.61 -3.45 -14.71
N THR A 214 14.96 -2.68 -13.69
CA THR A 214 14.09 -1.65 -13.12
C THR A 214 14.95 -0.41 -12.88
N TRP A 215 14.44 0.75 -13.28
CA TRP A 215 15.11 2.02 -13.03
C TRP A 215 15.32 2.20 -11.52
N ILE A 216 16.54 2.56 -11.11
CA ILE A 216 16.86 2.93 -9.73
C ILE A 216 17.04 4.45 -9.68
N PHE A 217 16.21 5.09 -8.87
CA PHE A 217 15.99 6.53 -8.92
C PHE A 217 16.71 7.25 -7.78
N ALA A 218 16.84 8.57 -7.92
CA ALA A 218 16.98 9.44 -6.77
C ALA A 218 15.67 9.41 -5.96
N ASN A 219 15.76 9.62 -4.65
CA ASN A 219 14.56 9.76 -3.84
C ASN A 219 13.70 10.95 -4.32
N TYR A 220 12.40 10.87 -4.09
CA TYR A 220 11.45 11.92 -4.45
C TYR A 220 11.74 13.23 -3.69
N ALA A 221 11.78 14.37 -4.38
CA ALA A 221 12.23 15.65 -3.83
C ALA A 221 13.71 15.68 -3.42
N SER A 222 14.56 14.88 -4.07
CA SER A 222 16.01 14.86 -3.83
C SER A 222 16.71 16.22 -4.03
N GLU A 223 16.15 17.13 -4.82
CA GLU A 223 16.64 18.50 -4.98
C GLU A 223 16.51 19.36 -3.72
N LEU A 224 15.65 18.95 -2.78
CA LEU A 224 15.52 19.58 -1.45
C LEU A 224 16.48 18.94 -0.44
N THR A 225 17.21 17.89 -0.84
CA THR A 225 18.24 17.26 -0.02
C THR A 225 19.62 17.85 -0.34
N LYS A 226 20.58 17.68 0.58
CA LYS A 226 21.91 18.31 0.46
C LYS A 226 22.74 17.73 -0.70
N ASP A 227 22.68 16.42 -0.89
CA ASP A 227 23.51 15.65 -1.82
C ASP A 227 22.73 14.55 -2.57
N GLY A 228 21.40 14.66 -2.60
CA GLY A 228 20.51 13.63 -3.16
C GLY A 228 20.24 12.46 -2.21
N THR A 229 20.78 12.49 -0.98
CA THR A 229 20.62 11.44 0.02
C THR A 229 19.69 11.86 1.15
N ASN A 230 19.19 10.88 1.90
CA ASN A 230 18.39 11.14 3.10
C ASN A 230 19.24 11.87 4.15
N PHE A 231 18.62 12.76 4.94
CA PHE A 231 19.28 13.51 5.99
C PHE A 231 18.42 13.57 7.25
N ASP A 232 19.09 13.72 8.39
CA ASP A 232 18.45 13.93 9.69
C ASP A 232 18.20 15.42 9.94
N PHE A 233 17.04 15.75 10.50
CA PHE A 233 16.71 17.11 10.93
C PHE A 233 17.38 17.44 12.26
N THR A 234 17.96 18.64 12.36
CA THR A 234 18.52 19.13 13.61
C THR A 234 17.43 19.53 14.61
N GLU A 235 17.75 19.59 15.90
CA GLU A 235 16.77 20.05 16.89
C GLU A 235 16.38 21.51 16.70
N GLU A 236 17.24 22.34 16.13
CA GLU A 236 16.91 23.71 15.75
C GLU A 236 15.88 23.75 14.61
N GLU A 237 15.98 22.86 13.64
CA GLU A 237 15.00 22.73 12.55
C GLU A 237 13.64 22.27 13.09
N LYS A 238 13.62 21.19 13.88
CA LYS A 238 12.39 20.70 14.53
C LYS A 238 11.80 21.76 15.45
N LYS A 239 12.62 22.49 16.20
CA LYS A 239 12.17 23.61 17.06
C LYS A 239 11.50 24.70 16.24
N LYS A 240 12.03 25.06 15.06
CA LYS A 240 11.38 26.02 14.16
C LYS A 240 10.00 25.54 13.70
N PHE A 241 9.85 24.24 13.40
CA PHE A 241 8.53 23.69 13.04
C PHE A 241 7.55 23.75 14.22
N ARG A 242 8.01 23.48 15.45
CA ARG A 242 7.21 23.57 16.68
C ARG A 242 6.78 25.00 17.01
N GLU A 243 7.68 25.98 16.85
CA GLU A 243 7.42 27.38 17.23
C GLU A 243 6.72 28.18 16.13
N ASN A 244 6.86 27.78 14.86
CA ASN A 244 6.30 28.49 13.73
C ASN A 244 5.63 27.54 12.72
N PRO A 245 4.32 27.28 12.88
CA PRO A 245 3.56 26.43 11.96
C PRO A 245 3.61 26.87 10.48
N ALA A 246 3.78 28.18 10.21
CA ALA A 246 3.90 28.67 8.84
C ALA A 246 5.19 28.21 8.16
N CYS A 247 6.28 27.98 8.91
CA CYS A 247 7.51 27.42 8.38
C CYS A 247 7.30 25.97 7.91
N LEU A 248 6.61 25.16 8.71
CA LEU A 248 6.30 23.79 8.33
C LEU A 248 5.36 23.76 7.11
N TRP A 249 4.30 24.56 7.11
CA TRP A 249 3.37 24.63 5.98
C TRP A 249 4.09 25.01 4.68
N LYS A 250 4.97 26.01 4.73
CA LYS A 250 5.77 26.41 3.56
C LYS A 250 6.66 25.27 3.09
N PHE A 251 7.32 24.57 4.00
CA PHE A 251 8.18 23.43 3.67
C PHE A 251 7.38 22.27 3.04
N GLN A 252 6.20 21.97 3.57
CA GLN A 252 5.28 20.99 2.96
C GLN A 252 4.90 21.38 1.53
N LYS A 253 4.58 22.66 1.29
CA LYS A 253 4.28 23.16 -0.06
C LYS A 253 5.48 23.10 -1.01
N GLU A 254 6.69 23.32 -0.51
CA GLU A 254 7.91 23.13 -1.32
C GLU A 254 8.07 21.66 -1.74
N ILE A 255 7.83 20.72 -0.83
CA ILE A 255 7.85 19.28 -1.13
C ILE A 255 6.75 18.89 -2.13
N GLU A 256 5.51 19.33 -1.91
CA GLU A 256 4.38 19.05 -2.82
C GLU A 256 4.65 19.60 -4.22
N ASN A 257 5.09 20.86 -4.32
CA ASN A 257 5.43 21.47 -5.62
C ASN A 257 6.56 20.71 -6.34
N SER A 258 7.56 20.22 -5.59
CA SER A 258 8.61 19.36 -6.14
C SER A 258 8.03 18.07 -6.74
N GLN A 259 7.15 17.38 -6.00
CA GLN A 259 6.49 16.15 -6.45
C GLN A 259 5.62 16.37 -7.68
N ASP A 260 4.81 17.43 -7.66
CA ASP A 260 3.84 17.70 -8.72
C ASP A 260 4.54 18.13 -10.01
N ASN A 261 5.66 18.84 -9.93
CA ASN A 261 6.46 19.19 -11.11
C ASN A 261 7.06 17.97 -11.82
N PHE A 262 7.25 16.84 -11.10
CA PHE A 262 7.68 15.58 -11.69
C PHE A 262 6.64 15.01 -12.67
N TRP A 263 5.38 15.44 -12.59
CA TRP A 263 4.31 15.00 -13.51
C TRP A 263 4.67 15.17 -14.99
N ASN A 264 5.44 16.21 -15.33
CA ASN A 264 5.84 16.49 -16.70
C ASN A 264 6.70 15.38 -17.34
N VAL A 265 7.36 14.56 -16.52
CA VAL A 265 8.22 13.47 -16.97
C VAL A 265 7.42 12.28 -17.53
N PHE A 266 6.14 12.13 -17.16
CA PHE A 266 5.29 11.05 -17.67
C PHE A 266 4.82 11.26 -19.11
N PHE A 267 5.00 12.47 -19.68
CA PHE A 267 4.65 12.74 -21.06
C PHE A 267 5.78 12.36 -22.00
N LYS A 268 5.52 11.34 -22.82
CA LYS A 268 6.44 10.84 -23.85
C LYS A 268 6.82 11.95 -24.85
N ASP A 269 8.03 11.86 -25.38
CA ASP A 269 8.58 12.75 -26.42
C ASP A 269 8.68 14.23 -26.00
N THR A 270 8.66 14.51 -24.69
CA THR A 270 8.91 15.86 -24.15
C THR A 270 10.37 16.05 -23.78
N ALA A 271 10.85 17.31 -23.80
CA ALA A 271 12.20 17.64 -23.36
C ALA A 271 12.48 17.21 -21.91
N ALA A 272 11.46 17.30 -21.04
CA ALA A 272 11.54 16.86 -19.65
C ALA A 272 11.77 15.35 -19.54
N GLN A 273 11.03 14.54 -20.32
CA GLN A 273 11.18 13.09 -20.33
C GLN A 273 12.55 12.67 -20.90
N THR A 274 12.98 13.27 -22.02
CA THR A 274 14.29 12.97 -22.62
C THR A 274 15.43 13.29 -21.67
N ALA A 275 15.39 14.46 -21.04
CA ALA A 275 16.41 14.86 -20.06
C ALA A 275 16.39 13.95 -18.82
N ALA A 276 15.21 13.56 -18.32
CA ALA A 276 15.10 12.64 -17.20
C ALA A 276 15.68 11.26 -17.52
N LEU A 277 15.40 10.73 -18.71
CA LEU A 277 15.91 9.44 -19.18
C LEU A 277 17.44 9.46 -19.32
N GLU A 278 18.01 10.50 -19.93
CA GLU A 278 19.46 10.65 -20.09
C GLU A 278 20.17 10.76 -18.73
N ASN A 279 19.62 11.56 -17.82
CA ASN A 279 20.15 11.68 -16.46
C ASN A 279 20.08 10.35 -15.69
N ALA A 280 18.97 9.62 -15.79
CA ALA A 280 18.79 8.32 -15.16
C ALA A 280 19.78 7.28 -15.68
N TYR A 281 19.95 7.22 -17.00
CA TYR A 281 20.92 6.35 -17.67
C TYR A 281 22.34 6.63 -17.16
N ASN A 282 22.77 7.89 -17.21
CA ASN A 282 24.11 8.29 -16.80
C ASN A 282 24.37 7.98 -15.32
N ARG A 283 23.38 8.25 -14.45
CA ARG A 283 23.48 8.00 -13.01
C ARG A 283 23.55 6.51 -12.68
N MET A 284 22.72 5.66 -13.31
CA MET A 284 22.82 4.21 -13.09
C MET A 284 24.15 3.66 -13.59
N ARG A 285 24.61 4.10 -14.77
CA ARG A 285 25.91 3.70 -15.34
C ARG A 285 27.08 4.06 -14.41
N GLU A 286 27.07 5.27 -13.86
CA GLU A 286 28.09 5.72 -12.91
C GLU A 286 28.08 4.88 -11.62
N ARG A 287 26.91 4.65 -11.03
CA ARG A 287 26.77 3.85 -9.79
C ARG A 287 27.13 2.38 -9.99
N LEU A 288 26.92 1.83 -11.18
CA LEU A 288 27.42 0.52 -11.59
C LEU A 288 28.93 0.50 -11.91
N GLY A 289 29.64 1.63 -11.76
CA GLY A 289 31.08 1.72 -12.02
C GLY A 289 31.46 1.57 -13.48
N ASN A 290 30.53 1.85 -14.40
CA ASN A 290 30.68 1.65 -15.84
C ASN A 290 31.00 0.19 -16.23
N ASP A 291 30.56 -0.78 -15.43
CA ASP A 291 30.61 -2.20 -15.79
C ASP A 291 29.71 -2.46 -17.00
N LYS A 292 30.29 -2.92 -18.11
CA LYS A 292 29.58 -3.08 -19.38
C LYS A 292 28.45 -4.09 -19.29
N GLU A 293 28.70 -5.25 -18.69
CA GLU A 293 27.72 -6.33 -18.64
C GLU A 293 26.55 -5.95 -17.72
N LEU A 294 26.85 -5.39 -16.54
CA LEU A 294 25.82 -4.94 -15.61
C LEU A 294 25.00 -3.78 -16.20
N CYS A 295 25.64 -2.83 -16.89
CA CYS A 295 24.91 -1.74 -17.53
C CYS A 295 23.97 -2.24 -18.62
N GLU A 296 24.43 -3.14 -19.49
CA GLU A 296 23.61 -3.71 -20.57
C GLU A 296 22.41 -4.50 -20.03
N LYS A 297 22.56 -5.19 -18.90
CA LYS A 297 21.51 -6.06 -18.34
C LYS A 297 20.61 -5.40 -17.29
N LEU A 298 21.06 -4.35 -16.60
CA LEU A 298 20.32 -3.71 -15.49
C LEU A 298 19.76 -2.33 -15.82
N ILE A 299 20.26 -1.64 -16.84
CA ILE A 299 19.70 -0.36 -17.26
C ILE A 299 18.51 -0.64 -18.19
N PRO A 300 17.29 -0.20 -17.85
CA PRO A 300 16.13 -0.46 -18.69
C PRO A 300 16.16 0.28 -20.03
N ASP A 301 15.43 -0.26 -21.00
CA ASP A 301 15.23 0.28 -22.36
C ASP A 301 13.86 0.95 -22.55
N TYR A 302 13.02 0.98 -21.51
CA TYR A 302 11.69 1.61 -21.52
C TYR A 302 11.72 3.01 -20.89
N GLU A 303 10.72 3.82 -21.23
CA GLU A 303 10.63 5.22 -20.83
C GLU A 303 10.60 5.42 -19.30
N TYR A 304 11.27 6.50 -18.87
CA TYR A 304 11.32 6.86 -17.47
C TYR A 304 9.92 7.27 -16.95
N GLY A 305 9.50 6.72 -15.81
CA GLY A 305 8.18 6.96 -15.22
C GLY A 305 7.08 5.95 -15.61
N CYS A 306 7.29 5.04 -16.56
CA CYS A 306 6.28 4.01 -16.89
C CYS A 306 5.99 3.02 -15.74
N ARG A 307 6.90 2.94 -14.76
CA ARG A 307 6.70 2.28 -13.49
C ARG A 307 7.07 3.26 -12.38
N ARG A 308 6.43 3.13 -11.21
CA ARG A 308 6.75 4.00 -10.07
C ARG A 308 8.25 3.93 -9.76
N PRO A 309 8.92 5.08 -9.71
CA PRO A 309 10.28 5.20 -9.24
C PRO A 309 10.57 4.43 -7.95
N THR A 310 11.65 3.64 -7.95
CA THR A 310 12.13 2.94 -6.76
C THR A 310 13.44 3.57 -6.29
N PRO A 311 13.47 4.20 -5.11
CA PRO A 311 14.73 4.60 -4.51
C PRO A 311 15.54 3.37 -4.08
N GLY A 312 16.84 3.41 -4.34
CA GLY A 312 17.72 2.25 -4.16
C GLY A 312 19.13 2.64 -3.74
N ASP A 313 19.25 3.47 -2.72
CA ASP A 313 20.53 3.91 -2.19
C ASP A 313 21.38 2.70 -1.76
N GLY A 314 22.61 2.63 -2.26
CA GLY A 314 23.54 1.53 -2.03
C GLY A 314 23.23 0.23 -2.79
N ASN A 315 22.11 0.11 -3.50
CA ASN A 315 21.75 -1.13 -4.20
C ASN A 315 22.73 -1.46 -5.35
N LEU A 316 22.94 -0.52 -6.27
CA LEU A 316 23.83 -0.73 -7.43
C LEU A 316 25.28 -0.98 -7.00
N GLU A 317 25.71 -0.34 -5.92
CA GLU A 317 27.02 -0.52 -5.32
C GLU A 317 27.15 -1.89 -4.64
N ALA A 318 26.07 -2.38 -4.03
CA ALA A 318 26.04 -3.70 -3.40
C ALA A 318 26.14 -4.83 -4.43
N LEU A 319 25.58 -4.68 -5.64
CA LEU A 319 25.66 -5.67 -6.72
C LEU A 319 27.09 -5.95 -7.22
N ARG A 320 28.04 -5.10 -6.84
CA ARG A 320 29.45 -5.15 -7.26
C ARG A 320 30.38 -5.68 -6.17
N GLN A 321 29.85 -6.02 -5.00
CA GLN A 321 30.67 -6.50 -3.89
C GLN A 321 31.08 -7.95 -4.12
N ASP A 322 32.25 -8.34 -3.63
CA ASP A 322 32.84 -9.66 -3.88
C ASP A 322 31.98 -10.84 -3.38
N ASN A 323 31.15 -10.60 -2.36
CA ASN A 323 30.23 -11.61 -1.82
C ASN A 323 28.89 -11.67 -2.57
N THR A 324 28.74 -10.92 -3.67
CA THR A 324 27.51 -10.86 -4.45
C THR A 324 27.63 -11.49 -5.83
N ARG A 325 26.54 -12.08 -6.28
CA ARG A 325 26.38 -12.59 -7.64
C ARG A 325 25.06 -12.08 -8.22
N VAL A 326 25.10 -11.58 -9.45
CA VAL A 326 23.90 -11.22 -10.21
C VAL A 326 23.70 -12.27 -11.29
N THR A 327 22.51 -12.86 -11.37
CA THR A 327 22.15 -13.79 -12.44
C THR A 327 20.86 -13.34 -13.12
N PHE A 328 20.83 -13.58 -14.43
CA PHE A 328 19.73 -13.28 -15.34
C PHE A 328 19.17 -14.56 -15.96
N ASP A 329 19.72 -15.72 -15.55
CA ASP A 329 19.34 -17.01 -16.09
C ASP A 329 17.97 -17.42 -15.53
N PRO A 330 17.04 -17.89 -16.38
CA PRO A 330 15.73 -18.32 -15.92
C PRO A 330 15.83 -19.42 -14.85
N ILE A 331 15.10 -19.23 -13.75
CA ILE A 331 14.91 -20.27 -12.73
C ILE A 331 14.02 -21.36 -13.31
N VAL A 332 14.49 -22.60 -13.28
CA VAL A 332 13.75 -23.80 -13.72
C VAL A 332 12.93 -24.36 -12.56
N GLN A 333 13.55 -24.51 -11.39
CA GLN A 333 12.90 -25.00 -10.18
C GLN A 333 13.65 -24.62 -8.91
N ILE A 334 12.92 -24.56 -7.81
CA ILE A 334 13.48 -24.58 -6.45
C ILE A 334 13.53 -26.04 -5.99
N THR A 335 14.65 -26.43 -5.42
CA THR A 335 14.90 -27.79 -4.90
C THR A 335 14.89 -27.75 -3.36
N GLU A 336 15.12 -28.89 -2.72
CA GLU A 336 15.19 -28.98 -1.25
C GLU A 336 16.31 -28.10 -0.65
N SER A 337 17.43 -27.92 -1.35
CA SER A 337 18.61 -27.21 -0.82
C SER A 337 19.02 -25.96 -1.60
N GLY A 338 18.36 -25.64 -2.72
CA GLY A 338 18.82 -24.55 -3.59
C GLY A 338 17.96 -24.25 -4.80
N ILE A 339 18.54 -23.49 -5.74
CA ILE A 339 17.88 -23.02 -6.96
C ILE A 339 18.59 -23.58 -8.19
N GLN A 340 17.82 -24.17 -9.11
CA GLN A 340 18.28 -24.58 -10.43
C GLN A 340 17.89 -23.51 -11.46
N THR A 341 18.88 -22.99 -12.19
CA THR A 341 18.68 -22.16 -13.38
C THR A 341 18.82 -22.99 -14.66
N THR A 342 18.68 -22.37 -15.82
CA THR A 342 18.99 -23.01 -17.10
C THR A 342 20.48 -23.30 -17.29
N GLN A 343 21.37 -22.64 -16.53
CA GLN A 343 22.82 -22.76 -16.68
C GLN A 343 23.49 -23.55 -15.56
N ASP A 344 23.00 -23.39 -14.32
CA ASP A 344 23.67 -23.92 -13.14
C ASP A 344 22.73 -24.21 -11.97
N TYR A 345 23.31 -24.78 -10.93
CA TYR A 345 22.66 -25.07 -9.65
C TYR A 345 23.45 -24.41 -8.52
N THR A 346 22.77 -23.86 -7.51
CA THR A 346 23.41 -23.29 -6.32
C THR A 346 22.59 -23.59 -5.06
N ASP A 347 23.25 -24.09 -4.01
CA ASP A 347 22.66 -24.29 -2.69
C ASP A 347 22.55 -22.98 -1.90
N PHE A 348 21.44 -22.81 -1.20
CA PHE A 348 21.16 -21.64 -0.36
C PHE A 348 20.60 -22.06 0.99
N ASP A 349 21.01 -21.35 2.05
CA ASP A 349 20.40 -21.49 3.37
C ASP A 349 19.03 -20.80 3.42
N ILE A 350 18.87 -19.71 2.65
CA ILE A 350 17.69 -18.84 2.66
C ILE A 350 17.37 -18.38 1.24
N ILE A 351 16.11 -18.47 0.84
CA ILE A 351 15.58 -17.88 -0.40
C ILE A 351 14.59 -16.79 -0.02
N VAL A 352 14.86 -15.56 -0.43
CA VAL A 352 14.03 -14.37 -0.23
C VAL A 352 13.26 -14.08 -1.51
N CYS A 353 11.94 -14.23 -1.49
CA CYS A 353 11.07 -13.92 -2.62
C CYS A 353 10.64 -12.44 -2.57
N ALA A 354 11.46 -11.56 -3.16
CA ALA A 354 11.15 -10.13 -3.30
C ALA A 354 10.37 -9.85 -4.60
N THR A 355 9.28 -10.60 -4.82
CA THR A 355 8.55 -10.66 -6.09
C THR A 355 7.61 -9.47 -6.33
N GLY A 356 7.63 -8.47 -5.45
CA GLY A 356 6.75 -7.30 -5.50
C GLY A 356 5.36 -7.58 -4.93
N PHE A 357 4.38 -6.80 -5.35
CA PHE A 357 3.05 -6.79 -4.76
C PHE A 357 1.98 -7.28 -5.73
N ASN A 358 0.95 -7.93 -5.21
CA ASN A 358 -0.23 -8.25 -6.00
C ASN A 358 -1.08 -6.97 -6.20
N ALA A 359 -0.86 -6.30 -7.32
CA ALA A 359 -1.61 -5.11 -7.74
C ALA A 359 -2.86 -5.43 -8.56
N SER A 360 -3.35 -6.67 -8.56
CA SER A 360 -4.60 -7.03 -9.26
C SER A 360 -5.85 -6.44 -8.62
N PHE A 361 -5.71 -5.81 -7.46
CA PHE A 361 -6.80 -5.38 -6.56
C PHE A 361 -7.69 -6.53 -6.08
N ARG A 362 -7.48 -7.77 -6.53
CA ARG A 362 -8.20 -8.95 -6.05
C ARG A 362 -7.89 -9.16 -4.58
N ARG A 363 -8.95 -9.24 -3.78
CA ARG A 363 -8.83 -9.42 -2.34
C ARG A 363 -8.55 -10.88 -2.02
N SER A 364 -7.95 -11.09 -0.85
CA SER A 364 -7.69 -12.42 -0.29
C SER A 364 -8.91 -13.04 0.39
N TRP A 365 -10.04 -12.35 0.34
CA TRP A 365 -11.31 -12.68 0.98
C TRP A 365 -12.43 -12.47 -0.05
N THR A 366 -13.55 -13.17 0.11
CA THR A 366 -14.65 -13.17 -0.86
C THR A 366 -15.49 -11.90 -0.71
N VAL A 367 -15.68 -11.15 -1.79
CA VAL A 367 -16.69 -10.08 -1.86
C VAL A 367 -17.70 -10.45 -2.94
N GLN A 368 -18.94 -10.73 -2.54
CA GLN A 368 -20.01 -11.12 -3.45
C GLN A 368 -21.16 -10.12 -3.38
N GLY A 369 -21.40 -9.42 -4.49
CA GLY A 369 -22.49 -8.47 -4.65
C GLY A 369 -23.77 -9.09 -5.19
N ARG A 370 -24.53 -8.26 -5.92
CA ARG A 370 -25.82 -8.64 -6.51
C ARG A 370 -25.71 -9.87 -7.42
N ASN A 371 -26.75 -10.70 -7.43
CA ASN A 371 -26.88 -11.84 -8.35
C ASN A 371 -25.68 -12.80 -8.36
N GLY A 372 -24.97 -12.94 -7.23
CA GLY A 372 -23.78 -13.78 -7.13
C GLY A 372 -22.52 -13.19 -7.75
N TYR A 373 -22.51 -11.89 -8.07
CA TYR A 373 -21.36 -11.21 -8.69
C TYR A 373 -20.16 -11.18 -7.75
N ARG A 374 -19.09 -11.92 -8.08
CA ARG A 374 -17.89 -12.01 -7.25
C ARG A 374 -16.81 -11.04 -7.72
N LEU A 375 -16.43 -10.09 -6.84
CA LEU A 375 -15.51 -9.01 -7.22
C LEU A 375 -14.16 -9.51 -7.69
N HIS A 376 -13.60 -10.46 -6.94
CA HIS A 376 -12.25 -10.99 -7.17
C HIS A 376 -12.13 -11.79 -8.47
N GLU A 377 -13.24 -12.39 -8.93
CA GLU A 377 -13.33 -13.05 -10.23
C GLU A 377 -13.47 -12.01 -11.34
N ALA A 378 -14.40 -11.04 -11.16
CA ALA A 378 -14.71 -10.04 -12.17
C ALA A 378 -13.57 -9.06 -12.45
N TRP A 379 -12.84 -8.64 -11.41
CA TRP A 379 -11.70 -7.74 -11.56
C TRP A 379 -10.53 -8.37 -12.31
N GLY A 380 -10.46 -9.70 -12.38
CA GLY A 380 -9.73 -10.38 -13.45
C GLY A 380 -8.34 -9.78 -13.74
N GLU A 381 -8.06 -9.55 -15.01
CA GLU A 381 -6.81 -8.91 -15.48
C GLU A 381 -6.95 -7.39 -15.59
N SER A 382 -8.17 -6.86 -15.67
CA SER A 382 -8.47 -5.43 -15.86
C SER A 382 -9.49 -4.98 -14.80
N PRO A 383 -9.02 -4.68 -13.58
CA PRO A 383 -9.90 -4.27 -12.50
C PRO A 383 -10.44 -2.86 -12.76
N GLU A 384 -11.73 -2.66 -12.52
CA GLU A 384 -12.40 -1.38 -12.77
C GLU A 384 -13.18 -0.92 -11.54
N ALA A 385 -13.05 0.36 -11.23
CA ALA A 385 -13.87 1.03 -10.23
C ALA A 385 -14.27 2.43 -10.72
N TYR A 386 -15.49 2.83 -10.39
CA TYR A 386 -16.02 4.16 -10.65
C TYR A 386 -15.36 5.17 -9.70
N PHE A 387 -14.66 6.14 -10.28
CA PHE A 387 -13.78 7.09 -9.57
C PHE A 387 -12.75 6.45 -8.62
N GLY A 388 -12.46 5.15 -8.79
CA GLY A 388 -11.59 4.40 -7.90
C GLY A 388 -12.14 4.14 -6.49
N VAL A 389 -13.42 4.44 -6.24
CA VAL A 389 -14.03 4.33 -4.91
C VAL A 389 -15.19 3.34 -4.85
N ALA A 390 -15.82 3.00 -5.97
CA ALA A 390 -16.97 2.10 -6.01
C ALA A 390 -16.85 1.05 -7.12
N ALA A 391 -17.33 -0.17 -6.86
CA ALA A 391 -17.30 -1.26 -7.83
C ALA A 391 -18.70 -1.59 -8.38
N VAL A 392 -18.75 -1.99 -9.66
CA VAL A 392 -20.00 -2.43 -10.29
C VAL A 392 -20.61 -3.61 -9.55
N ASN A 393 -21.95 -3.64 -9.45
CA ASN A 393 -22.73 -4.66 -8.74
C ASN A 393 -22.41 -4.83 -7.25
N MET A 394 -21.73 -3.86 -6.63
CA MET A 394 -21.42 -3.83 -5.20
C MET A 394 -22.11 -2.64 -4.51
N PRO A 395 -23.42 -2.72 -4.21
CA PRO A 395 -24.14 -1.62 -3.55
C PRO A 395 -23.54 -1.34 -2.17
N ASN A 396 -23.44 -0.06 -1.82
CA ASN A 396 -22.91 0.41 -0.53
C ASN A 396 -21.52 -0.15 -0.17
N TYR A 397 -20.76 -0.61 -1.16
CA TYR A 397 -19.38 -1.04 -0.99
C TYR A 397 -18.45 0.04 -1.55
N PHE A 398 -17.57 0.54 -0.68
CA PHE A 398 -16.60 1.57 -1.02
C PHE A 398 -15.19 1.11 -0.71
N ILE A 399 -14.21 1.66 -1.44
CA ILE A 399 -12.83 1.19 -1.40
C ILE A 399 -11.91 2.39 -1.35
N PHE A 400 -10.95 2.36 -0.43
CA PHE A 400 -9.84 3.30 -0.48
C PHE A 400 -8.83 2.84 -1.53
N ILE A 401 -8.41 3.78 -2.39
CA ILE A 401 -7.39 3.56 -3.41
C ILE A 401 -7.71 2.30 -4.25
N GLY A 402 -8.92 2.27 -4.80
CA GLY A 402 -9.36 1.19 -5.67
C GLY A 402 -8.71 1.23 -7.05
N PRO A 403 -9.13 0.33 -7.97
CA PRO A 403 -8.69 0.36 -9.35
C PRO A 403 -8.93 1.73 -9.98
N ASN A 404 -8.02 2.20 -10.83
CA ASN A 404 -8.05 3.56 -11.42
C ASN A 404 -7.80 4.72 -10.44
N SER A 405 -7.57 4.46 -9.14
CA SER A 405 -6.99 5.48 -8.25
C SER A 405 -5.49 5.61 -8.54
N PRO A 406 -5.00 6.77 -9.00
CA PRO A 406 -3.60 6.92 -9.39
C PRO A 406 -2.73 7.14 -8.17
N VAL A 407 -1.66 6.36 -7.99
CA VAL A 407 -0.50 6.77 -7.17
C VAL A 407 0.82 6.39 -7.85
N GLY A 408 1.00 6.87 -9.08
CA GLY A 408 2.28 6.80 -9.79
C GLY A 408 3.28 7.88 -9.36
N HIS A 409 2.82 8.94 -8.70
CA HIS A 409 3.58 10.08 -8.19
C HIS A 409 2.84 10.69 -6.97
N GLY A 410 3.53 11.44 -6.11
CA GLY A 410 2.93 12.10 -4.95
C GLY A 410 2.66 11.19 -3.74
N SER A 411 2.03 11.77 -2.72
CA SER A 411 1.70 11.12 -1.45
C SER A 411 0.34 10.42 -1.50
N LEU A 412 0.32 9.13 -1.12
CA LEU A 412 -0.91 8.34 -0.98
C LEU A 412 -1.91 8.98 -0.01
N LEU A 413 -1.41 9.66 1.02
CA LEU A 413 -2.24 10.23 2.09
C LEU A 413 -3.06 11.44 1.66
N ALA A 414 -2.74 12.05 0.51
CA ALA A 414 -3.56 13.11 -0.07
C ALA A 414 -4.87 12.57 -0.67
N LEU A 415 -4.98 11.26 -0.90
CA LEU A 415 -6.16 10.59 -1.47
C LEU A 415 -6.99 9.82 -0.44
N CYS A 416 -6.50 9.71 0.80
CA CYS A 416 -7.11 8.92 1.86
C CYS A 416 -8.03 9.76 2.75
#